data_AF-A0A353RJ60-F1
#
_entry.id   AF-A0A353RJ60-F1
#
_cell.length_a   1.000
_cell.length_b   1.000
_cell.length_c   1.000
_cell.angle_alpha   90.00
_cell.angle_beta   90.00
_cell.angle_gamma   90.00
#
_symmetry.space_group_name_H-M   'P 1'
#
loop_
_entity.id
_entity.type
_entity.pdbx_description
1 polymer ?
#
loop_
_entity_poly.entity_id
_entity_poly.type
_entity_poly.pdbx_seq_one_letter_code
_entity_poly.pdbx_strand_id
1 'polypeptide(L)'
;MENFGQVTSKEAYLKIESLDKSGKKRLIASGKVQALQPYEKTKLSLSTEIKPGPGAIEGEEIIITILDGKKQLSTFHPLTQA
;
A
#
# COMPACT_ATOMS: atom_id res chain seq x y z
N MET A 1 1.03 -8.95 5.52
CA MET A 1 1.84 -8.14 6.47
C MET A 1 2.39 -9.09 7.50
N GLU A 2 3.64 -8.92 7.91
CA GLU A 2 4.32 -9.79 8.86
C GLU A 2 5.26 -8.97 9.72
N ASN A 3 5.25 -9.20 11.04
CA ASN A 3 6.15 -8.52 11.97
C ASN A 3 7.37 -9.40 12.27
N PHE A 4 8.50 -9.14 11.63
CA PHE A 4 9.75 -9.87 11.89
C PHE A 4 10.51 -9.39 13.14
N GLY A 5 10.00 -8.38 13.84
CA GLY A 5 10.64 -7.80 15.01
C GLY A 5 10.40 -8.60 16.29
N GLN A 6 11.17 -8.25 17.33
CA GLN A 6 11.06 -8.83 18.68
C GLN A 6 10.06 -8.08 19.57
N VAL A 7 9.39 -7.05 19.05
CA VAL A 7 8.44 -6.20 19.78
C VAL A 7 7.12 -6.08 19.01
N THR A 8 6.03 -5.84 19.73
CA THR A 8 4.71 -5.58 19.12
C THR A 8 4.78 -4.33 18.25
N SER A 9 4.23 -4.40 17.04
CA SER A 9 4.15 -3.23 16.15
C SER A 9 3.11 -2.23 16.65
N LYS A 10 3.21 -0.99 16.17
CA LYS A 10 2.09 -0.04 16.27
C LYS A 10 1.03 -0.35 15.21
N GLU A 11 -0.18 0.20 15.38
CA GLU A 11 -1.13 0.33 14.27
C GLU A 11 -0.46 1.11 13.14
N ALA A 12 -0.69 0.66 11.91
CA ALA A 12 -0.18 1.32 10.71
C ALA A 12 -1.29 1.49 9.68
N TYR A 13 -1.05 2.33 8.70
CA TYR A 13 -1.96 2.51 7.57
C TYR A 13 -1.22 2.20 6.27
N LEU A 14 -1.82 1.36 5.43
CA LEU A 14 -1.31 1.04 4.11
C LEU A 14 -2.05 1.91 3.09
N LYS A 15 -1.31 2.56 2.21
CA LYS A 15 -1.83 3.34 1.09
C LYS A 15 -1.23 2.83 -0.21
N ILE A 16 -2.09 2.52 -1.18
CA ILE A 16 -1.71 2.08 -2.53
C ILE A 16 -2.14 3.17 -3.50
N GLU A 17 -1.18 3.71 -4.25
CA GLU A 17 -1.40 4.78 -5.23
C GLU A 17 -0.89 4.33 -6.60
N SER A 18 -1.52 4.80 -7.68
CA SER A 18 -0.88 4.82 -8.99
C SER A 18 -0.19 6.15 -9.22
N LEU A 19 0.88 6.13 -10.00
CA LEU A 19 1.57 7.28 -10.53
C LEU A 19 1.47 7.24 -12.05
N ASP A 20 0.77 8.22 -12.62
CA ASP A 20 0.67 8.34 -14.07
C ASP A 20 1.95 8.93 -14.68
N LYS A 21 2.03 8.90 -16.01
CA LYS A 21 3.19 9.44 -16.76
C LYS A 21 3.38 10.95 -16.58
N SER A 22 2.37 11.68 -16.08
CA SER A 22 2.48 13.10 -15.75
C SER A 22 2.98 13.35 -14.34
N GLY A 23 3.23 12.28 -13.55
CA GLY A 23 3.64 12.35 -12.16
C GLY A 23 2.48 12.59 -11.19
N LYS A 24 1.23 12.49 -11.64
CA LYS A 24 0.06 12.66 -10.78
C LYS A 24 -0.26 11.35 -10.07
N LYS A 25 -0.41 11.45 -8.75
CA LYS A 25 -0.80 10.32 -7.90
C LYS A 25 -2.31 10.15 -7.87
N ARG A 26 -2.78 8.90 -7.89
CA ARG A 26 -4.18 8.53 -7.68
C ARG A 26 -4.28 7.48 -6.59
N LEU A 27 -5.15 7.69 -5.60
CA LEU A 27 -5.41 6.69 -4.57
C LEU A 27 -6.16 5.52 -5.21
N ILE A 28 -5.57 4.32 -5.12
CA ILE A 28 -6.18 3.07 -5.56
C ILE A 28 -6.94 2.46 -4.39
N ALA A 29 -6.23 2.18 -3.29
CA ALA A 29 -6.83 1.56 -2.12
C ALA A 29 -6.04 1.92 -0.88
N SER A 30 -6.68 1.80 0.27
CA SER A 30 -6.00 2.01 1.55
C SER A 30 -6.71 1.28 2.67
N GLY A 31 -5.98 1.01 3.74
CA GLY A 31 -6.55 0.29 4.88
C GLY A 31 -5.64 0.32 6.10
N LYS A 32 -6.28 0.17 7.26
CA LYS A 32 -5.59 0.01 8.54
C LYS A 32 -4.99 -1.38 8.65
N VAL A 33 -3.81 -1.44 9.24
CA VAL A 33 -3.13 -2.66 9.68
C VAL A 33 -3.08 -2.59 11.20
N GLN A 34 -3.77 -3.52 11.85
CA GLN A 34 -3.75 -3.62 13.32
C GLN A 34 -2.33 -3.91 13.83
N ALA A 35 -2.08 -3.58 15.09
CA ALA A 35 -0.84 -3.94 15.76
C ALA A 35 -0.62 -5.46 15.70
N LEU A 36 0.58 -5.87 15.30
CA LEU A 36 0.98 -7.26 15.18
C LEU A 36 1.95 -7.62 16.31
N GLN A 37 1.69 -8.72 17.00
CA GLN A 37 2.63 -9.30 17.96
C GLN A 37 3.94 -9.72 17.26
N PRO A 38 5.04 -9.94 18.02
CA PRO A 38 6.27 -10.46 17.45
C PRO A 38 6.01 -11.73 16.63
N TYR A 39 6.51 -11.76 15.40
CA TYR A 39 6.37 -12.87 14.43
C TYR A 39 4.94 -13.16 13.97
N GLU A 40 3.98 -12.29 14.29
CA GLU A 40 2.61 -12.43 13.80
C GLU A 40 2.51 -12.05 12.32
N LYS A 41 1.67 -12.81 11.61
CA LYS A 41 1.34 -12.61 10.21
C LYS A 41 -0.15 -12.38 10.04
N THR A 42 -0.50 -11.39 9.23
CA THR A 42 -1.88 -11.12 8.85
C THR A 42 -2.01 -10.91 7.34
N LYS A 43 -3.19 -11.24 6.82
CA LYS A 43 -3.58 -10.97 5.43
C LYS A 43 -4.50 -9.75 5.40
N LEU A 44 -4.06 -8.70 4.71
CA LEU A 44 -4.90 -7.55 4.41
C LEU A 44 -5.40 -7.68 2.97
N SER A 45 -6.71 -7.67 2.80
CA SER A 45 -7.35 -7.62 1.49
C SER A 45 -7.87 -6.22 1.26
N LEU A 46 -7.42 -5.58 0.18
CA LEU A 46 -7.90 -4.29 -0.28
C LEU A 46 -8.49 -4.46 -1.68
N SER A 47 -9.63 -3.84 -1.93
CA SER A 47 -10.28 -3.84 -3.23
C SER A 47 -10.64 -2.41 -3.62
N THR A 48 -10.61 -2.15 -4.92
CA THR A 48 -11.16 -0.95 -5.52
C THR A 48 -11.77 -1.31 -6.86
N GLU A 49 -12.79 -0.56 -7.26
CA GLU A 49 -13.31 -0.63 -8.61
C GLU A 49 -12.43 0.20 -9.54
N ILE A 50 -12.03 -0.39 -10.67
CA ILE A 50 -11.28 0.31 -11.73
C ILE A 50 -12.18 0.32 -12.96
N LYS A 51 -12.54 1.51 -13.42
CA LYS A 51 -13.32 1.66 -14.65
C LYS A 51 -12.38 1.56 -15.87
N PRO A 52 -12.72 0.76 -16.90
CA PRO A 52 -11.98 0.77 -18.16
C PRO A 52 -12.18 2.11 -18.90
N GLY A 53 -11.15 2.56 -19.63
CA GLY A 53 -11.17 3.81 -20.42
C GLY A 53 -10.16 4.87 -19.94
N PRO A 54 -10.33 6.16 -20.31
CA PRO A 54 -9.48 7.25 -19.85
C PRO A 54 -9.46 7.30 -18.32
N GLY A 55 -8.32 6.96 -17.71
CA GLY A 55 -8.21 6.79 -16.26
C GLY A 55 -8.06 5.34 -15.79
N ALA A 56 -7.93 4.36 -16.67
CA ALA A 56 -7.38 3.06 -16.31
C ALA A 56 -5.97 3.23 -15.73
N ILE A 57 -5.63 2.44 -14.70
CA ILE A 57 -4.29 2.42 -14.08
C ILE A 57 -3.31 1.52 -14.85
N GLU A 58 -3.68 1.08 -16.05
CA GLU A 58 -2.88 0.20 -16.89
C GLU A 58 -1.62 0.92 -17.37
N GLY A 59 -0.45 0.34 -17.08
CA GLY A 59 0.85 0.96 -17.38
C GLY A 59 1.25 2.13 -16.48
N GLU A 60 0.46 2.44 -15.44
CA GLU A 60 0.86 3.37 -14.37
C GLU A 60 1.75 2.64 -13.35
N GLU A 61 2.68 3.37 -12.75
CA GLU A 61 3.52 2.80 -11.68
C GLU A 61 2.70 2.66 -10.40
N ILE A 62 2.79 1.52 -9.72
CA ILE A 62 2.13 1.31 -8.44
C ILE A 62 3.10 1.69 -7.32
N ILE A 63 2.63 2.46 -6.35
CA ILE A 63 3.36 2.90 -5.18
C ILE A 63 2.62 2.44 -3.94
N ILE A 64 3.29 1.69 -3.08
CA ILE A 64 2.74 1.22 -1.81
C ILE A 64 3.46 1.95 -0.68
N THR A 65 2.71 2.61 0.19
CA THR A 65 3.25 3.39 1.32
C THR A 65 2.69 2.90 2.65
N ILE A 66 3.57 2.71 3.64
CA ILE A 66 3.18 2.44 5.03
C ILE A 66 3.33 3.74 5.83
N LEU A 67 2.29 4.05 6.60
CA LEU A 67 2.19 5.24 7.42
C LEU A 67 1.95 4.88 8.90
N ASP A 68 2.50 5.69 9.81
CA ASP A 68 2.11 5.76 11.23
C ASP A 68 1.35 7.09 11.42
N GLY A 69 0.01 7.02 11.42
CA GLY A 69 -0.84 8.20 11.32
C GLY A 69 -0.57 8.98 10.02
N LYS A 70 0.03 10.18 10.15
CA LYS A 70 0.43 11.03 9.01
C LYS A 70 1.90 10.85 8.61
N LYS A 71 2.71 10.14 9.40
CA LYS A 71 4.15 9.99 9.17
C LYS A 71 4.38 8.84 8.20
N GLN A 72 5.11 9.11 7.11
CA GLN A 72 5.59 8.06 6.22
C GLN A 72 6.70 7.25 6.88
N LEU A 73 6.51 5.93 6.94
CA LEU A 73 7.51 5.00 7.45
C LEU A 73 8.34 4.42 6.31
N SER A 74 7.67 3.98 5.24
CA SER A 74 8.33 3.35 4.09
C SER A 74 7.47 3.44 2.84
N THR A 75 8.12 3.37 1.69
CA THR A 75 7.51 3.33 0.37
C THR A 75 8.17 2.25 -0.48
N PHE A 76 7.37 1.49 -1.22
CA PHE A 76 7.81 0.41 -2.09
C PHE A 76 7.18 0.55 -3.47
N HIS A 77 7.96 0.17 -4.47
CA HIS A 77 7.57 0.18 -5.88
C HIS A 77 7.58 -1.28 -6.34
N PRO A 78 6.45 -2.00 -6.30
CA PRO A 78 6.39 -3.37 -6.78
C PRO A 78 6.83 -3.42 -8.24
N LEU A 79 7.81 -4.29 -8.51
CA LEU A 79 8.16 -4.66 -9.88
C LEU A 79 6.95 -5.39 -10.46
N THR A 80 6.28 -4.80 -11.44
CA THR A 80 5.36 -5.52 -12.31
C THR A 80 6.19 -6.52 -13.10
N GLN A 81 6.07 -7.81 -12.79
CA GLN A 81 6.64 -8.85 -13.65
C GLN A 81 5.93 -8.75 -15.01
N ALA A 82 6.74 -8.60 -16.06
CA ALA A 82 6.31 -8.56 -17.45
C ALA A 82 5.78 -9.92 -17.93
#